data_AF-A0A819MU26-F1
#
_entry.id   AF-A0A819MU26-F1
#
_cell.length_a   1.000
_cell.length_b   1.000
_cell.length_c   1.000
_cell.angle_alpha   90.00
_cell.angle_beta   90.00
_cell.angle_gamma   90.00
#
_symmetry.space_group_name_H-M   'P 1'
#
loop_
_entity.id
_entity.type
_entity.pdbx_description
1 polymer ?
#
loop_
_entity_poly.entity_id
_entity_poly.type
_entity_poly.pdbx_seq_one_letter_code
_entity_poly.pdbx_strand_id
1 'polypeptide(L)'
;MNAIDTFCNQVRRLCHHEKRKEFVSEAYLLTLGEFINMFAVLDELKNMKSSVKNDYSAYRRAAQFLRVISDSTALTESQNLSMFLATNDKIRTMLKTSLAQIEGYEELLADVVNTSVHMFENKLYLLPSEKHMLVK
;
A
#
# COMPACT_ATOMS: atom_id res chain seq x y z
N MET A 1 13.17 -5.10 1.08
CA MET A 1 11.83 -5.68 0.88
C MET A 1 10.82 -4.56 0.88
N ASN A 2 10.01 -4.45 -0.18
CA ASN A 2 8.97 -3.42 -0.33
C ASN A 2 7.71 -3.82 0.47
N ALA A 3 6.98 -2.86 1.03
CA ALA A 3 5.75 -3.11 1.80
C ALA A 3 4.67 -3.76 0.93
N ILE A 4 4.52 -3.31 -0.33
CA ILE A 4 3.58 -3.90 -1.30
C ILE A 4 3.93 -5.37 -1.55
N ASP A 5 5.19 -5.68 -1.83
CA ASP A 5 5.62 -7.06 -2.09
C ASP A 5 5.38 -7.98 -0.88
N THR A 6 5.65 -7.46 0.32
CA THR A 6 5.44 -8.20 1.57
C THR A 6 3.96 -8.50 1.79
N PHE A 7 3.10 -7.50 1.59
CA PHE A 7 1.64 -7.66 1.68
C PHE A 7 1.12 -8.64 0.63
N CYS A 8 1.50 -8.47 -0.65
CA CYS A 8 1.11 -9.38 -1.73
C CYS A 8 1.61 -10.81 -1.52
N ASN A 9 2.76 -11.01 -0.90
CA ASN A 9 3.24 -12.35 -0.55
C ASN A 9 2.37 -13.01 0.53
N GLN A 10 1.86 -12.25 1.51
CA GLN A 10 0.91 -12.78 2.49
C GLN A 10 -0.42 -13.12 1.83
N VAL A 11 -0.95 -12.25 0.96
CA VAL A 11 -2.17 -12.52 0.18
C VAL A 11 -2.00 -13.81 -0.62
N ARG A 12 -0.89 -13.96 -1.36
CA ARG A 12 -0.60 -15.18 -2.14
C ARG A 12 -0.55 -16.44 -1.28
N ARG A 13 0.03 -16.36 -0.08
CA ARG A 13 0.10 -17.48 0.86
C ARG A 13 -1.28 -17.90 1.35
N LEU A 14 -2.16 -16.95 1.64
CA LEU A 14 -3.52 -17.21 2.15
C LEU A 14 -4.48 -17.68 1.05
N CYS A 15 -4.30 -17.24 -0.18
CA CYS A 15 -5.10 -17.67 -1.32
C CYS A 15 -4.71 -19.06 -1.86
N HIS A 16 -3.64 -19.68 -1.37
CA HIS A 16 -3.25 -21.02 -1.80
C HIS A 16 -4.35 -22.04 -1.48
N HIS A 17 -4.71 -22.89 -2.45
CA HIS A 17 -5.86 -23.80 -2.39
C HIS A 17 -5.93 -24.67 -1.12
N GLU A 18 -4.79 -25.12 -0.59
CA GLU A 18 -4.72 -25.87 0.68
C GLU A 18 -4.96 -24.96 1.90
N LYS A 19 -4.39 -23.75 1.88
CA LYS A 19 -4.46 -22.77 2.97
C LYS A 19 -5.81 -22.09 3.08
N ARG A 20 -6.52 -21.96 1.97
CA ARG A 20 -7.86 -21.36 1.94
C ARG A 20 -8.91 -22.16 2.73
N LYS A 21 -8.66 -23.44 2.97
CA LYS A 21 -9.50 -24.30 3.82
C LYS A 21 -9.13 -24.19 5.31
N GLU A 22 -8.01 -23.55 5.63
CA GLU A 22 -7.57 -23.35 7.00
C GLU A 22 -8.20 -22.10 7.60
N PHE A 23 -8.34 -22.12 8.92
CA PHE A 23 -8.85 -20.97 9.67
C PHE A 23 -7.87 -19.79 9.60
N VAL A 24 -8.40 -18.62 9.24
CA VAL A 24 -7.71 -17.32 9.37
C VAL A 24 -8.43 -16.52 10.44
N SER A 25 -7.69 -16.08 11.47
CA SER A 25 -8.29 -15.31 12.56
C SER A 25 -8.78 -13.94 12.10
N GLU A 26 -9.92 -13.48 12.64
CA GLU A 26 -10.48 -12.13 12.39
C GLU A 26 -9.45 -11.02 12.63
N ALA A 27 -8.67 -11.11 13.71
CA ALA A 27 -7.61 -10.13 14.02
C ALA A 27 -6.59 -9.99 12.87
N TYR A 28 -6.27 -11.09 12.20
CA TYR A 28 -5.34 -11.08 11.06
C TYR A 28 -5.99 -10.49 9.81
N LEU A 29 -7.27 -10.79 9.55
CA LEU A 29 -8.04 -10.17 8.46
C LEU A 29 -8.14 -8.65 8.64
N LEU A 30 -8.38 -8.18 9.87
CA LEU A 30 -8.36 -6.75 10.19
C LEU A 30 -7.00 -6.13 9.95
N THR A 31 -5.90 -6.78 10.36
CA THR A 31 -4.55 -6.30 10.06
C THR A 31 -4.34 -6.16 8.55
N LEU A 32 -4.80 -7.11 7.73
CA LEU A 32 -4.74 -6.97 6.27
C LEU A 32 -5.53 -5.76 5.77
N GLY A 33 -6.72 -5.50 6.33
CA GLY A 33 -7.51 -4.29 6.06
C GLY A 33 -6.76 -3.00 6.43
N GLU A 34 -6.10 -2.97 7.59
CA GLU A 34 -5.27 -1.84 8.03
C GLU A 34 -4.10 -1.58 7.06
N PHE A 35 -3.49 -2.63 6.49
CA PHE A 35 -2.47 -2.49 5.45
C PHE A 35 -3.03 -1.86 4.17
N ILE A 36 -4.23 -2.25 3.72
CA ILE A 36 -4.88 -1.65 2.55
C ILE A 36 -5.13 -0.16 2.80
N ASN A 37 -5.66 0.20 3.97
CA ASN A 37 -5.86 1.59 4.35
C ASN A 37 -4.52 2.35 4.49
N MET A 38 -3.45 1.72 5.00
CA MET A 38 -2.11 2.34 5.03
C MET A 38 -1.65 2.73 3.62
N PHE A 39 -1.82 1.86 2.62
CA PHE A 39 -1.48 2.20 1.23
C PHE A 39 -2.35 3.34 0.70
N ALA A 40 -3.65 3.35 0.99
CA ALA A 40 -4.55 4.43 0.60
C ALA A 40 -4.11 5.77 1.20
N VAL A 41 -3.85 5.82 2.51
CA VAL A 41 -3.41 7.03 3.22
C VAL A 41 -2.06 7.53 2.69
N LEU A 42 -1.09 6.64 2.45
CA LEU A 42 0.22 7.03 1.93
C LEU A 42 0.12 7.63 0.52
N ASP A 43 -0.73 7.07 -0.34
CA ASP A 43 -0.90 7.56 -1.70
C ASP A 43 -1.60 8.92 -1.72
N GLU A 44 -2.66 9.09 -0.92
CA GLU A 44 -3.35 10.37 -0.80
C GLU A 44 -2.43 11.46 -0.22
N LEU A 45 -1.69 11.14 0.85
CA LEU A 45 -0.72 12.08 1.42
C LEU A 45 0.36 12.47 0.41
N LYS A 46 0.88 11.50 -0.36
CA LYS A 46 1.84 11.74 -1.43
C LYS A 46 1.24 12.65 -2.51
N ASN A 47 0.01 12.37 -2.97
CA ASN A 47 -0.69 13.14 -4.00
C ASN A 47 -0.91 14.60 -3.57
N MET A 48 -1.28 14.82 -2.30
CA MET A 48 -1.54 16.17 -1.77
C MET A 48 -0.27 16.98 -1.49
N LYS A 49 0.85 16.32 -1.15
CA LYS A 49 2.11 16.97 -0.75
C LYS A 49 2.96 17.40 -1.95
N SER A 50 2.49 18.41 -2.67
CA SER A 50 3.26 19.05 -3.76
C SER A 50 4.64 19.56 -3.30
N SER A 51 4.78 19.94 -2.02
CA SER A 51 6.05 20.34 -1.41
C SER A 51 7.13 19.27 -1.56
N VAL A 52 6.80 17.98 -1.35
CA VAL A 52 7.77 16.88 -1.44
C VAL A 52 8.33 16.76 -2.87
N LYS A 53 7.45 16.85 -3.88
CA LYS A 53 7.85 16.86 -5.30
C LYS A 53 8.72 18.07 -5.63
N ASN A 54 8.37 19.23 -5.11
CA ASN A 54 9.08 20.49 -5.37
C ASN A 54 10.46 20.52 -4.73
N ASP A 55 10.57 20.11 -3.46
CA ASP A 55 11.82 20.05 -2.72
C ASP A 55 12.81 19.09 -3.37
N TYR A 56 12.32 17.89 -3.76
CA TYR A 56 13.15 16.94 -4.50
C TYR A 56 13.60 17.49 -5.86
N SER A 57 12.72 18.21 -6.57
CA SER A 57 13.07 18.84 -7.85
C SER A 57 14.11 19.96 -7.69
N ALA A 58 14.08 20.70 -6.57
CA ALA A 58 15.10 21.69 -6.24
C ALA A 58 16.44 21.02 -5.91
N TYR A 59 16.43 19.99 -5.06
CA TYR A 59 17.60 19.16 -4.76
C TYR A 59 18.24 18.60 -6.03
N ARG A 60 17.44 17.97 -6.90
CA ARG A 60 17.92 17.35 -8.14
C ARG A 60 18.65 18.35 -9.04
N ARG A 61 18.09 19.56 -9.21
CA ARG A 61 18.72 20.62 -10.01
C ARG A 61 20.07 21.06 -9.43
N ALA A 62 20.15 21.24 -8.12
CA ALA A 62 21.40 21.60 -7.45
C ALA A 62 22.45 20.48 -7.53
N ALA A 63 22.04 19.23 -7.27
CA ALA A 63 22.92 18.06 -7.31
C ALA A 63 23.49 17.80 -8.72
N GLN A 64 22.69 18.01 -9.77
CA GLN A 64 23.15 17.95 -11.16
C GLN A 64 24.16 19.04 -11.49
N PHE A 65 23.91 20.28 -11.05
CA PHE A 65 24.83 21.39 -11.24
C PHE A 65 26.20 21.14 -10.57
N LEU A 66 26.17 20.58 -9.35
CA LEU A 66 27.36 20.23 -8.58
C LEU A 66 28.01 18.91 -8.99
N ARG A 67 27.46 18.19 -9.99
CA ARG A 67 27.93 16.88 -10.45
C ARG A 67 28.02 15.80 -9.35
N VAL A 68 27.15 15.90 -8.34
CA VAL A 68 27.10 14.95 -7.21
C VAL A 68 26.52 13.61 -7.65
N ILE A 69 25.55 13.63 -8.56
CA ILE A 69 24.95 12.43 -9.17
C ILE A 69 25.74 12.15 -10.46
N SER A 70 26.76 11.30 -10.37
CA SER A 70 27.70 11.07 -11.47
C SER A 70 27.78 9.62 -11.93
N ASP A 71 27.46 8.66 -11.07
CA ASP A 71 27.40 7.24 -11.44
C ASP A 71 26.02 6.85 -12.01
N SER A 72 26.02 5.83 -12.85
CA SER A 72 24.82 5.36 -13.56
C SER A 72 23.72 4.89 -12.61
N THR A 73 24.07 4.31 -11.45
CA THR A 73 23.11 3.79 -10.49
C THR A 73 22.35 4.92 -9.83
N ALA A 74 23.07 5.93 -9.32
CA ALA A 74 22.46 7.11 -8.71
C ALA A 74 21.58 7.89 -9.70
N LEU A 75 21.93 7.91 -10.99
CA LEU A 75 21.11 8.53 -12.02
C LEU A 75 19.78 7.79 -12.22
N THR A 76 19.81 6.46 -12.28
CA THR A 76 18.61 5.62 -12.40
C THR A 76 17.70 5.76 -11.19
N GLU A 77 18.25 5.70 -9.98
CA GLU A 77 17.48 5.91 -8.75
C GLU A 77 16.85 7.31 -8.70
N SER A 78 17.61 8.33 -9.09
CA SER A 78 17.12 9.71 -9.13
C SER A 78 15.93 9.86 -10.08
N GLN A 79 15.99 9.20 -11.24
CA GLN A 79 14.92 9.19 -12.22
C GLN A 79 13.69 8.42 -11.72
N ASN A 80 13.88 7.26 -11.09
CA ASN A 80 12.80 6.46 -10.52
C ASN A 80 12.03 7.24 -9.45
N LEU A 81 12.74 7.91 -8.54
CA LEU A 81 12.13 8.75 -7.51
C LEU A 81 11.39 9.95 -8.12
N SER A 82 11.96 10.59 -9.14
CA SER A 82 11.31 11.68 -9.85
C SER A 82 10.00 11.24 -10.50
N MET A 83 9.98 10.05 -11.11
CA MET A 83 8.78 9.48 -11.72
C MET A 83 7.74 9.11 -10.66
N PHE A 84 8.17 8.47 -9.57
CA PHE A 84 7.30 8.13 -8.44
C PHE A 84 6.58 9.37 -7.88
N LEU A 85 7.31 10.45 -7.60
CA LEU A 85 6.74 11.69 -7.07
C LEU A 85 5.83 12.41 -8.07
N ALA A 86 6.08 12.28 -9.38
CA ALA A 86 5.31 12.94 -10.42
C ALA A 86 4.01 12.20 -10.79
N THR A 87 3.95 10.89 -10.62
CA THR A 87 2.77 10.07 -10.95
C THR A 87 1.79 10.06 -9.79
N ASN A 88 0.55 10.51 -10.02
CA ASN A 88 -0.53 10.37 -9.04
C ASN A 88 -0.98 8.91 -8.95
N ASP A 89 -1.50 8.54 -7.78
CA ASP A 89 -2.08 7.21 -7.51
C ASP A 89 -1.11 6.05 -7.75
N LYS A 90 0.18 6.31 -7.60
CA LYS A 90 1.23 5.37 -7.96
C LYS A 90 1.22 4.17 -7.03
N ILE A 91 1.01 4.36 -5.73
CA ILE A 91 0.99 3.27 -4.74
C ILE A 91 -0.24 2.39 -4.99
N ARG A 92 -1.43 3.00 -5.16
CA ARG A 92 -2.67 2.30 -5.48
C ARG A 92 -2.56 1.49 -6.77
N THR A 93 -2.00 2.09 -7.82
CA THR A 93 -1.79 1.40 -9.10
C THR A 93 -0.86 0.22 -8.94
N MET A 94 0.27 0.38 -8.24
CA MET A 94 1.21 -0.71 -7.99
C MET A 94 0.58 -1.85 -7.19
N LEU A 95 -0.14 -1.53 -6.11
CA LEU A 95 -0.84 -2.52 -5.30
C LEU A 95 -1.87 -3.29 -6.13
N LYS A 96 -2.70 -2.57 -6.91
CA LYS A 96 -3.71 -3.18 -7.77
C LYS A 96 -3.09 -4.12 -8.81
N THR A 97 -2.03 -3.68 -9.49
CA THR A 97 -1.34 -4.52 -10.47
C THR A 97 -0.75 -5.77 -9.84
N SER A 98 -0.13 -5.66 -8.65
CA SER A 98 0.47 -6.80 -7.96
C SER A 98 -0.57 -7.79 -7.41
N LEU A 99 -1.69 -7.30 -6.88
CA LEU A 99 -2.80 -8.14 -6.40
C LEU A 99 -3.48 -8.89 -7.55
N ALA A 100 -3.68 -8.24 -8.70
CA ALA A 100 -4.30 -8.86 -9.87
C ALA A 100 -3.52 -10.06 -10.45
N GLN A 101 -2.25 -10.25 -10.05
CA GLN A 101 -1.45 -11.42 -10.40
C GLN A 101 -1.70 -12.63 -9.48
N ILE A 102 -2.49 -12.49 -8.42
CA ILE A 102 -2.73 -13.53 -7.42
C ILE A 102 -4.12 -14.11 -7.65
N GLU A 103 -4.20 -15.39 -7.95
CA GLU A 103 -5.49 -16.09 -8.05
C GLU A 103 -6.21 -16.12 -6.69
N GLY A 104 -7.52 -15.85 -6.68
CA GLY A 104 -8.33 -15.86 -5.45
C GLY A 104 -8.13 -14.67 -4.50
N TYR A 105 -7.40 -13.62 -4.91
CA TYR A 105 -7.18 -12.44 -4.05
C TYR A 105 -8.49 -11.73 -3.66
N GLU A 106 -9.47 -11.68 -4.56
CA GLU A 106 -10.78 -11.04 -4.32
C GLU A 106 -11.57 -11.72 -3.21
N GLU A 107 -11.42 -13.03 -3.08
CA GLU A 107 -12.14 -13.80 -2.07
C GLU A 107 -11.58 -13.50 -0.67
N LEU A 108 -10.24 -13.42 -0.55
CA LEU A 108 -9.62 -13.00 0.71
C LEU A 108 -10.01 -11.55 1.06
N LEU A 109 -10.06 -10.65 0.07
CA LEU A 109 -10.51 -9.28 0.30
C LEU A 109 -11.99 -9.23 0.71
N ALA A 110 -12.83 -10.10 0.16
CA ALA A 110 -14.22 -10.24 0.59
C ALA A 110 -14.31 -10.70 2.05
N ASP A 111 -13.47 -11.64 2.50
CA ASP A 111 -13.41 -12.05 3.90
C ASP A 111 -13.02 -10.90 4.84
N VAL A 112 -12.06 -10.06 4.43
CA VAL A 112 -11.68 -8.84 5.16
C VAL A 112 -12.88 -7.87 5.26
N VAL A 113 -13.55 -7.60 4.14
CA VAL A 113 -14.71 -6.69 4.12
C VAL A 113 -15.86 -7.23 4.96
N ASN A 114 -16.17 -8.53 4.84
CA ASN A 114 -17.22 -9.19 5.61
C ASN A 114 -16.93 -9.11 7.12
N THR A 115 -15.67 -9.32 7.53
CA THR A 115 -15.24 -9.17 8.92
C THR A 115 -15.44 -7.73 9.40
N SER A 116 -15.04 -6.73 8.60
CA SER A 116 -15.24 -5.32 8.93
C SER A 116 -16.71 -4.95 9.09
N VAL A 117 -17.58 -5.42 8.18
CA VAL A 117 -19.04 -5.22 8.26
C VAL A 117 -19.61 -5.87 9.51
N HIS A 118 -19.26 -7.14 9.77
CA HIS A 118 -19.73 -7.86 10.95
C HIS A 118 -19.36 -7.13 12.25
N MET A 119 -18.12 -6.67 12.38
CA MET A 119 -17.67 -5.91 13.55
C MET A 119 -18.33 -4.55 13.67
N PHE A 120 -18.61 -3.88 12.55
CA PHE A 120 -19.27 -2.59 12.55
C PHE A 120 -20.74 -2.70 13.02
N GLU A 121 -21.48 -3.67 12.48
CA GLU A 121 -22.90 -3.90 12.80
C GLU A 121 -23.09 -4.33 14.26
N ASN A 122 -22.22 -5.21 14.76
CA ASN A 122 -22.28 -5.74 16.12
C ASN A 122 -21.57 -4.84 17.16
N LYS A 123 -21.08 -3.67 16.75
CA LYS A 123 -20.35 -2.70 17.60
C LYS A 123 -19.14 -3.32 18.29
N LEU A 124 -18.42 -4.20 17.59
CA LEU A 124 -17.18 -4.82 18.05
C LEU A 124 -15.99 -3.87 17.86
N TYR A 125 -16.05 -2.72 18.54
CA TYR A 125 -15.00 -1.70 18.59
C TYR A 125 -15.16 -0.88 19.86
N LEU A 126 -14.06 -0.32 20.36
CA LEU A 126 -14.06 0.53 21.55
C LEU A 126 -13.75 1.99 21.19
N LEU A 127 -12.69 2.21 20.40
CA LEU A 127 -12.20 3.53 20.06
C LEU A 127 -12.84 4.07 18.77
N PRO A 128 -13.04 5.40 18.64
CA PRO A 128 -13.50 5.99 17.39
C PRO A 128 -12.59 5.67 16.20
N SER A 129 -11.28 5.56 16.43
CA SER A 129 -10.31 5.18 15.39
C SER A 129 -10.57 3.77 14.83
N GLU A 130 -10.90 2.82 15.69
CA GLU A 130 -11.24 1.44 15.31
C GLU A 130 -12.54 1.43 14.50
N LYS A 131 -13.58 2.11 15.00
CA LYS A 131 -14.85 2.28 14.27
C LYS A 131 -14.63 2.85 12.87
N HIS A 132 -13.83 3.92 12.75
CA HIS A 132 -13.56 4.55 11.47
C HIS A 132 -12.71 3.66 10.55
N MET A 133 -11.87 2.78 11.09
CA MET A 133 -11.08 1.85 10.29
C MET A 133 -11.97 0.84 9.56
N LEU A 134 -13.04 0.34 10.20
CA LEU A 134 -13.95 -0.64 9.60
C LEU A 134 -14.70 -0.13 8.35
N VAL A 135 -14.72 1.18 8.10
CA VAL A 135 -15.45 1.82 6.99
C VAL A 135 -14.54 2.56 6.00
N LYS A 136 -13.22 2.46 6.16
CA LYS A 136 -12.22 3.02 5.23
C LYS A 136 -11.75 1.96 4.25
#